data_AF-A0A067H3L7-F1
#
_entry.id   AF-A0A067H3L7-F1
#
_cell.length_a   1.000
_cell.length_b   1.000
_cell.length_c   1.000
_cell.angle_alpha   90.00
_cell.angle_beta   90.00
_cell.angle_gamma   90.00
#
_symmetry.space_group_name_H-M   'P 1'
#
loop_
_entity.id
_entity.type
_entity.pdbx_description
1 polymer ?
#
loop_
_entity_poly.entity_id
_entity_poly.type
_entity_poly.pdbx_seq_one_letter_code
_entity_poly.pdbx_strand_id
1 'polypeptide(L)'
;MDNSFVVLPKQRPQSHGVPPRPRGSSAQSEASQSGKAMDESFVVIYKSESASDGGGPHIPPPEGGTNGPMQPNNSGFHSTITVLKRAFEIATSQTQVEQPLCLECMRVLSDKLDKEVDDVTRDIEAYEACLQRLEGEARDVLSEADFLKEKLKIEEEERKLEAAIEETEKQNAEVNAELKELELKSKRFKELEERYWQEFNNFQFQLIAHQEERDAISSKIEVSQAHLELLKRTNVLNDAFPIWHDGEFGTINNFRLGRLPKIPVEWDEINAAWGQACLLLHTMCQYFRPKFPYRIKIIPMGSYPRIMDSNNNTYELFGPVNLFWSTRYDKAMTLFLSCLKDFAEFANSKDQENNIPPDKCFKLPYKIENDKVENYSITQSFNKQENWTKALKYTLCNLKWALFWFVGNTNFQPVSAMSSPAEVSAVGSLYAKRGADLKSVGRNLSKP
;
A
#
# COMPACT_ATOMS: atom_id res chain seq x y z
N MET A 1 0.10 -9.88 40.28
CA MET A 1 -1.36 -9.66 40.22
C MET A 1 -1.71 -9.59 38.75
N ASP A 2 -2.13 -10.74 38.25
CA ASP A 2 -2.61 -10.93 36.88
C ASP A 2 -3.97 -10.25 36.65
N ASN A 3 -4.28 -10.08 35.36
CA ASN A 3 -5.54 -9.67 34.72
C ASN A 3 -5.47 -8.29 34.05
N SER A 4 -5.94 -8.05 32.83
CA SER A 4 -6.50 -8.91 31.77
C SER A 4 -6.78 -7.97 30.59
N PHE A 5 -6.27 -8.27 29.40
CA PHE A 5 -6.64 -7.58 28.16
C PHE A 5 -7.95 -8.17 27.61
N VAL A 6 -8.94 -7.33 27.30
CA VAL A 6 -10.10 -7.72 26.49
C VAL A 6 -9.78 -7.40 25.03
N VAL A 7 -9.58 -8.44 24.24
CA VAL A 7 -9.45 -8.37 22.78
C VAL A 7 -10.82 -8.65 22.16
N LEU A 8 -11.35 -7.69 21.39
CA LEU A 8 -12.53 -7.90 20.56
C LEU A 8 -12.11 -8.40 19.15
N PRO A 9 -12.79 -9.39 18.55
CA PRO A 9 -12.44 -9.86 17.20
C PRO A 9 -12.96 -8.90 16.11
N LYS A 10 -12.06 -8.45 15.23
CA LYS A 10 -12.43 -7.80 13.96
C LYS A 10 -12.91 -8.85 12.95
N GLN A 11 -14.16 -8.75 12.55
CA GLN A 11 -14.72 -9.45 11.39
C GLN A 11 -14.05 -8.94 10.09
N ARG A 12 -13.76 -9.88 9.17
CA ARG A 12 -13.22 -9.62 7.82
C ARG A 12 -14.30 -9.00 6.91
N PRO A 13 -13.93 -8.14 5.94
CA PRO A 13 -14.87 -7.65 4.93
C PRO A 13 -15.14 -8.71 3.85
N GLN A 14 -16.43 -8.98 3.60
CA GLN A 14 -16.91 -9.75 2.45
C GLN A 14 -17.08 -8.84 1.24
N SER A 15 -16.69 -9.38 0.09
CA SER A 15 -16.81 -8.85 -1.27
C SER A 15 -18.26 -8.56 -1.68
N HIS A 16 -18.54 -7.39 -2.24
CA HIS A 16 -19.80 -7.05 -2.90
C HIS A 16 -19.88 -7.64 -4.31
N GLY A 17 -20.90 -8.49 -4.52
CA GLY A 17 -21.46 -8.85 -5.82
C GLY A 17 -22.81 -8.15 -6.06
N VAL A 18 -23.10 -7.92 -7.34
CA VAL A 18 -24.22 -7.23 -8.02
C VAL A 18 -25.63 -7.50 -7.44
N PRO A 19 -26.57 -6.52 -7.45
CA PRO A 19 -27.90 -6.66 -6.85
C PRO A 19 -28.97 -7.16 -7.84
N PRO A 20 -30.09 -7.75 -7.36
CA PRO A 20 -31.34 -7.76 -8.09
C PRO A 20 -32.33 -6.72 -7.52
N ARG A 21 -33.05 -6.13 -8.47
CA ARG A 21 -34.15 -5.17 -8.36
C ARG A 21 -35.39 -5.78 -7.68
N PRO A 22 -36.25 -4.99 -7.00
CA PRO A 22 -37.67 -5.34 -6.89
C PRO A 22 -38.59 -4.29 -7.53
N ARG A 23 -39.71 -4.79 -8.05
CA ARG A 23 -40.84 -4.06 -8.64
C ARG A 23 -42.09 -4.44 -7.84
N GLY A 24 -42.87 -3.44 -7.43
CA GLY A 24 -44.34 -3.50 -7.47
C GLY A 24 -45.13 -4.13 -6.31
N SER A 25 -45.69 -3.25 -5.47
CA SER A 25 -47.13 -3.07 -5.15
C SER A 25 -47.96 -4.07 -4.33
N SER A 26 -48.88 -3.46 -3.53
CA SER A 26 -50.11 -3.94 -2.85
C SER A 26 -49.94 -4.68 -1.51
N ALA A 27 -50.77 -4.54 -0.47
CA ALA A 27 -51.85 -3.62 -0.07
C ALA A 27 -52.16 -3.90 1.43
N GLN A 28 -52.65 -2.88 2.15
CA GLN A 28 -53.62 -2.88 3.27
C GLN A 28 -53.67 -3.99 4.36
N SER A 29 -53.49 -3.57 5.63
CA SER A 29 -54.53 -3.50 6.68
C SER A 29 -54.16 -4.01 8.09
N GLU A 30 -54.57 -3.18 9.05
CA GLU A 30 -55.00 -3.45 10.43
C GLU A 30 -54.00 -3.55 11.61
N ALA A 31 -54.56 -3.13 12.74
CA ALA A 31 -53.96 -2.59 13.94
C ALA A 31 -53.65 -3.66 15.00
N SER A 32 -52.69 -3.38 15.90
CA SER A 32 -52.89 -3.41 17.36
C SER A 32 -51.58 -3.20 18.14
N GLN A 33 -51.59 -2.14 18.96
CA GLN A 33 -51.10 -2.01 20.34
C GLN A 33 -49.73 -2.55 20.82
N SER A 34 -49.07 -1.63 21.58
CA SER A 34 -48.39 -1.84 22.87
C SER A 34 -46.92 -2.23 22.88
N GLY A 35 -46.08 -1.35 23.46
CA GLY A 35 -44.75 -1.70 23.96
C GLY A 35 -43.86 -0.49 24.22
N LYS A 36 -44.00 0.12 25.40
CA LYS A 36 -43.11 1.18 25.95
C LYS A 36 -41.64 0.70 26.03
N ALA A 37 -40.69 1.59 25.73
CA ALA A 37 -39.64 2.02 26.67
C ALA A 37 -38.72 3.03 25.97
N MET A 38 -38.53 4.17 26.62
CA MET A 38 -37.61 5.24 26.21
C MET A 38 -36.17 4.80 26.49
N ASP A 39 -35.23 5.26 25.66
CA ASP A 39 -34.07 6.01 26.18
C ASP A 39 -33.41 6.79 25.04
N GLU A 40 -33.45 8.11 25.17
CA GLU A 40 -32.87 9.07 24.25
C GLU A 40 -31.37 9.25 24.53
N SER A 41 -30.59 9.55 23.49
CA SER A 41 -29.38 10.38 23.60
C SER A 41 -29.05 10.96 22.23
N PHE A 42 -29.33 12.25 22.05
CA PHE A 42 -28.77 13.07 20.98
C PHE A 42 -27.73 14.04 21.57
N VAL A 43 -26.66 14.24 20.81
CA VAL A 43 -25.68 15.33 20.98
C VAL A 43 -26.09 16.48 20.05
N VAL A 44 -26.17 17.72 20.55
CA VAL A 44 -26.37 18.91 19.71
C VAL A 44 -25.12 19.79 19.75
N ILE A 45 -24.57 20.09 18.57
CA ILE A 45 -23.51 21.09 18.33
C ILE A 45 -24.17 22.35 17.78
N TYR A 46 -23.87 23.51 18.36
CA TYR A 46 -24.35 24.83 17.93
C TYR A 46 -23.54 25.38 16.74
N LYS A 47 -24.25 25.95 15.76
CA LYS A 47 -23.70 27.00 14.89
C LYS A 47 -24.77 28.03 14.54
N SER A 48 -24.36 29.29 14.61
CA SER A 48 -25.08 30.55 14.43
C SER A 48 -25.33 30.92 12.96
N GLU A 49 -26.52 31.41 12.63
CA GLU A 49 -26.78 32.77 12.07
C GLU A 49 -28.28 33.01 11.83
N SER A 50 -28.63 34.30 11.79
CA SER A 50 -29.94 34.96 11.91
C SER A 50 -30.92 34.83 10.73
N ALA A 51 -32.24 34.74 11.03
CA ALA A 51 -33.27 35.71 10.61
C ALA A 51 -34.70 35.29 11.04
N SER A 52 -35.42 36.26 11.61
CA SER A 52 -36.88 36.48 11.58
C SER A 52 -37.88 35.43 12.13
N ASP A 53 -38.56 35.90 13.18
CA ASP A 53 -39.99 35.77 13.49
C ASP A 53 -40.48 34.62 14.39
N GLY A 54 -41.13 35.04 15.49
CA GLY A 54 -42.23 34.32 16.14
C GLY A 54 -41.93 33.33 17.26
N GLY A 55 -42.08 33.79 18.51
CA GLY A 55 -42.57 32.96 19.63
C GLY A 55 -41.49 32.42 20.58
N GLY A 56 -41.34 33.07 21.74
CA GLY A 56 -40.29 32.79 22.72
C GLY A 56 -40.44 31.49 23.52
N PRO A 57 -39.42 31.17 24.33
CA PRO A 57 -39.66 30.40 25.55
C PRO A 57 -38.82 30.89 26.75
N HIS A 58 -39.37 30.70 27.95
CA HIS A 58 -38.63 30.70 29.21
C HIS A 58 -37.98 29.32 29.41
N ILE A 59 -36.71 29.27 29.84
CA ILE A 59 -36.10 28.19 30.64
C ILE A 59 -35.24 28.82 31.75
N PRO A 60 -35.11 28.17 32.92
CA PRO A 60 -34.71 28.73 34.23
C PRO A 60 -33.19 28.57 34.53
N PRO A 61 -32.68 28.99 35.72
CA PRO A 61 -31.25 29.12 36.02
C PRO A 61 -30.64 27.87 36.70
N PRO A 62 -29.30 27.83 36.87
CA PRO A 62 -28.74 27.43 38.16
C PRO A 62 -27.57 28.35 38.59
N GLU A 63 -27.68 28.95 39.77
CA GLU A 63 -26.93 28.61 41.00
C GLU A 63 -25.50 29.18 41.07
N GLY A 64 -25.39 30.24 41.88
CA GLY A 64 -24.18 30.73 42.53
C GLY A 64 -24.63 31.28 43.89
N GLY A 65 -24.04 30.75 44.96
CA GLY A 65 -24.64 30.74 46.29
C GLY A 65 -24.45 32.00 47.15
N THR A 66 -24.99 31.83 48.36
CA THR A 66 -24.70 32.54 49.62
C THR A 66 -25.34 33.91 49.87
N ASN A 67 -26.14 33.92 50.94
CA ASN A 67 -26.53 35.05 51.79
C ASN A 67 -27.34 36.18 51.15
N GLY A 68 -28.66 36.06 51.24
CA GLY A 68 -29.60 37.17 51.13
C GLY A 68 -30.69 37.03 52.19
N PRO A 69 -31.03 38.10 52.94
CA PRO A 69 -32.00 38.04 54.03
C PRO A 69 -33.37 37.68 53.48
N MET A 70 -34.14 36.88 54.23
CA MET A 70 -35.55 36.61 53.94
C MET A 70 -36.27 37.94 53.74
N GLN A 71 -36.56 38.29 52.49
CA GLN A 71 -37.36 39.46 52.18
C GLN A 71 -38.83 39.13 52.45
N PRO A 72 -39.54 39.97 53.22
CA PRO A 72 -40.97 39.81 53.43
C PRO A 72 -41.72 40.02 52.12
N ASN A 73 -42.89 39.40 52.02
CA ASN A 73 -43.74 39.19 50.85
C ASN A 73 -44.35 40.47 50.22
N ASN A 74 -43.68 41.62 50.37
CA ASN A 74 -44.20 42.97 50.09
C ASN A 74 -44.06 43.41 48.62
N SER A 75 -43.57 42.53 47.73
CA SER A 75 -43.30 42.85 46.32
C SER A 75 -44.56 42.88 45.44
N GLY A 76 -45.61 42.14 45.80
CA GLY A 76 -46.87 42.08 45.05
C GLY A 76 -47.72 43.34 45.16
N PHE A 77 -47.70 44.01 46.31
CA PHE A 77 -48.49 45.21 46.53
C PHE A 77 -47.88 46.46 45.88
N HIS A 78 -46.57 46.65 46.05
CA HIS A 78 -45.83 47.76 45.42
C HIS A 78 -45.88 47.69 43.89
N SER A 79 -45.81 46.49 43.31
CA SER A 79 -45.95 46.29 41.86
C SER A 79 -47.36 46.62 41.37
N THR A 80 -48.41 46.22 42.11
CA THR A 80 -49.80 46.55 41.75
C THR A 80 -50.07 48.06 41.81
N ILE A 81 -49.57 48.77 42.83
CA ILE A 81 -49.65 50.24 42.93
C ILE A 81 -48.90 50.92 41.79
N THR A 82 -47.70 50.43 41.46
CA THR A 82 -46.88 51.00 40.39
C THR A 82 -47.54 50.82 39.02
N VAL A 83 -48.18 49.66 38.78
CA VAL A 83 -48.96 49.39 37.56
C VAL A 83 -50.19 50.27 37.48
N LEU A 84 -50.94 50.43 38.59
CA LEU A 84 -52.08 51.35 38.63
C LEU A 84 -51.63 52.80 38.36
N LYS A 85 -50.57 53.26 39.02
CA LYS A 85 -50.05 54.62 38.84
C LYS A 85 -49.64 54.90 37.40
N ARG A 86 -48.94 53.95 36.76
CA ARG A 86 -48.58 54.03 35.34
C ARG A 86 -49.81 54.02 34.43
N ALA A 87 -50.83 53.19 34.73
CA ALA A 87 -52.08 53.16 33.97
C ALA A 87 -52.86 54.48 34.09
N PHE A 88 -52.90 55.10 35.28
CA PHE A 88 -53.51 56.41 35.50
C PHE A 88 -52.72 57.53 34.81
N GLU A 89 -51.38 57.50 34.83
CA GLU A 89 -50.55 58.47 34.08
C GLU A 89 -50.81 58.39 32.56
N ILE A 90 -50.92 57.18 32.01
CA ILE A 90 -51.24 56.97 30.58
C ILE A 90 -52.64 57.48 30.26
N ALA A 91 -53.64 57.13 31.06
CA ALA A 91 -55.02 57.58 30.85
C ALA A 91 -55.14 59.11 30.96
N THR A 92 -54.50 59.72 31.98
CA THR A 92 -54.49 61.17 32.21
C THR A 92 -53.79 61.93 31.08
N SER A 93 -52.71 61.37 30.51
CA SER A 93 -52.00 61.97 29.37
C SER A 93 -52.85 62.05 28.10
N GLN A 94 -53.77 61.10 27.89
CA GLN A 94 -54.64 61.05 26.71
C GLN A 94 -55.91 61.89 26.88
N THR A 95 -56.41 62.05 28.10
CA THR A 95 -57.68 62.75 28.37
C THR A 95 -57.50 64.17 28.90
N GLN A 96 -56.28 64.58 29.29
CA GLN A 96 -55.92 65.84 29.95
C GLN A 96 -56.76 66.19 31.20
N VAL A 97 -57.41 65.20 31.82
CA VAL A 97 -58.17 65.37 33.07
C VAL A 97 -57.63 64.37 34.08
N GLU A 98 -57.21 64.84 35.27
CA GLU A 98 -56.87 63.94 36.38
C GLU A 98 -58.12 63.14 36.77
N GLN A 99 -58.11 61.85 36.47
CA GLN A 99 -59.20 60.95 36.83
C GLN A 99 -58.95 60.35 38.23
N PRO A 100 -59.66 60.80 39.28
CA PRO A 100 -59.56 60.17 40.58
C PRO A 100 -60.11 58.74 40.52
N LEU A 101 -59.54 57.86 41.35
CA LEU A 101 -60.14 56.55 41.63
C LEU A 101 -61.61 56.74 42.00
N CYS A 102 -62.51 55.96 41.39
CA CYS A 102 -63.90 55.99 41.82
C CYS A 102 -64.00 55.53 43.28
N LEU A 103 -65.04 55.97 44.00
CA LEU A 103 -65.22 55.68 45.42
C LEU A 103 -65.16 54.17 45.73
N GLU A 104 -65.61 53.33 44.81
CA GLU A 104 -65.55 51.88 44.96
C GLU A 104 -64.12 51.33 44.87
N CYS A 105 -63.32 51.81 43.90
CA CYS A 105 -61.91 51.43 43.79
C CYS A 105 -61.05 51.97 44.95
N MET A 106 -61.39 53.15 45.49
CA MET A 106 -60.72 53.70 46.67
C MET A 106 -61.01 52.87 47.93
N ARG A 107 -62.24 52.40 48.11
CA ARG A 107 -62.61 51.50 49.21
C ARG A 107 -61.86 50.19 49.15
N VAL A 108 -61.83 49.54 47.99
CA VAL A 108 -61.09 48.27 47.80
C VAL A 108 -59.59 48.45 48.09
N LEU A 109 -59.00 49.60 47.74
CA LEU A 109 -57.61 49.89 48.07
C LEU A 109 -57.40 50.15 49.57
N SER A 110 -58.32 50.86 50.23
CA SER A 110 -58.30 51.08 51.68
C SER A 110 -58.40 49.77 52.44
N ASP A 111 -59.39 48.92 52.11
CA ASP A 111 -59.58 47.63 52.76
C ASP A 111 -58.34 46.72 52.61
N LYS A 112 -57.65 46.81 51.46
CA LYS A 112 -56.40 46.08 51.23
C LYS A 112 -55.24 46.65 52.05
N LEU A 113 -55.14 47.98 52.18
CA LEU A 113 -54.14 48.63 53.03
C LEU A 113 -54.37 48.32 54.51
N ASP A 114 -55.61 48.40 54.98
CA ASP A 114 -55.99 48.11 56.38
C ASP A 114 -55.66 46.65 56.72
N LYS A 115 -55.91 45.71 55.79
CA LYS A 115 -55.53 44.32 55.97
C LYS A 115 -54.02 44.09 56.04
N GLU A 116 -53.23 44.79 55.24
CA GLU A 116 -51.76 44.73 55.32
C GLU A 116 -51.25 45.34 56.63
N VAL A 117 -51.89 46.41 57.13
CA VAL A 117 -51.58 47.00 58.44
C VAL A 117 -51.89 46.02 59.57
N ASP A 118 -53.03 45.34 59.52
CA ASP A 118 -53.40 44.30 60.50
C ASP A 118 -52.43 43.11 60.47
N ASP A 119 -52.00 42.68 59.27
CA ASP A 119 -51.02 41.60 59.11
C ASP A 119 -49.66 41.97 59.73
N VAL A 120 -49.16 43.18 59.46
CA VAL A 120 -47.90 43.67 60.06
C VAL A 120 -48.02 43.87 61.57
N THR A 121 -49.17 44.35 62.06
CA THR A 121 -49.40 44.54 63.50
C THR A 121 -49.36 43.20 64.24
N ARG A 122 -49.94 42.14 63.66
CA ARG A 122 -49.86 40.78 64.21
C ARG A 122 -48.44 40.21 64.23
N ASP A 123 -47.65 40.49 63.19
CA ASP A 123 -46.23 40.10 63.18
C ASP A 123 -45.44 40.81 64.29
N ILE A 124 -45.67 42.12 64.49
CA ILE A 124 -45.05 42.89 65.58
C ILE A 124 -45.42 42.29 66.94
N GLU A 125 -46.70 42.00 67.19
CA GLU A 125 -47.16 41.37 68.43
C GLU A 125 -46.50 39.99 68.66
N ALA A 126 -46.32 39.20 67.59
CA ALA A 126 -45.64 37.91 67.66
C ALA A 126 -44.14 38.06 67.99
N TYR A 127 -43.46 39.06 67.41
CA TYR A 127 -42.07 39.37 67.75
C TYR A 127 -41.92 39.89 69.19
N GLU A 128 -42.83 40.75 69.65
CA GLU A 128 -42.87 41.23 71.03
C GLU A 128 -43.11 40.09 72.02
N ALA A 129 -44.02 39.17 71.73
CA ALA A 129 -44.25 37.98 72.54
C ALA A 129 -43.01 37.05 72.60
N CYS A 130 -42.27 36.92 71.49
CA CYS A 130 -41.03 36.17 71.45
C CYS A 130 -39.92 36.84 72.29
N LEU A 131 -39.80 38.18 72.19
CA LEU A 131 -38.87 38.97 73.00
C LEU A 131 -39.19 38.85 74.49
N GLN A 132 -40.45 39.01 74.90
CA GLN A 132 -40.87 38.85 76.30
C GLN A 132 -40.56 37.45 76.83
N ARG A 133 -40.71 36.40 76.01
CA ARG A 133 -40.33 35.04 76.38
C ARG A 133 -38.81 34.89 76.57
N LEU A 134 -38.01 35.46 75.68
CA LEU A 134 -36.54 35.45 75.79
C LEU A 134 -36.02 36.30 76.96
N GLU A 135 -36.74 37.36 77.34
CA GLU A 135 -36.41 38.20 78.50
C GLU A 135 -36.84 37.55 79.83
N GLY A 136 -37.95 36.79 79.82
CA GLY A 136 -38.48 36.07 80.99
C GLY A 136 -37.86 34.70 81.23
N GLU A 137 -37.18 34.11 80.24
CA GLU A 137 -36.31 32.96 80.46
C GLU A 137 -35.19 33.35 81.42
N ALA A 138 -35.10 32.64 82.55
CA ALA A 138 -34.00 32.81 83.49
C ALA A 138 -32.70 32.52 82.74
N ARG A 139 -31.96 33.59 82.40
CA ARG A 139 -30.59 33.47 81.92
C ARG A 139 -29.88 32.57 82.92
N ASP A 140 -29.32 31.46 82.45
CA ASP A 140 -28.42 30.64 83.25
C ASP A 140 -27.16 31.50 83.46
N VAL A 141 -27.22 32.41 84.43
CA VAL A 141 -26.14 33.36 84.70
C VAL A 141 -25.04 32.56 85.36
N LEU A 142 -24.14 32.04 84.51
CA LEU A 142 -22.84 31.56 84.94
C LEU A 142 -22.24 32.61 85.89
N SER A 143 -21.71 32.14 87.01
CA SER A 143 -20.88 32.98 87.89
C SER A 143 -19.86 33.75 87.05
N GLU A 144 -19.60 35.02 87.37
CA GLU A 144 -18.66 35.87 86.62
C GLU A 144 -17.28 35.19 86.45
N ALA A 145 -16.87 34.37 87.43
CA ALA A 145 -15.66 33.56 87.37
C ALA A 145 -15.75 32.38 86.38
N ASP A 146 -16.91 31.71 86.28
CA ASP A 146 -17.12 30.61 85.33
C ASP A 146 -17.30 31.12 83.90
N PHE A 147 -17.92 32.29 83.73
CA PHE A 147 -18.01 32.99 82.45
C PHE A 147 -16.63 33.41 81.93
N LEU A 148 -15.78 34.00 82.79
CA LEU A 148 -14.41 34.36 82.43
C LEU A 148 -13.57 33.13 82.06
N LYS A 149 -13.77 32.01 82.76
CA LYS A 149 -13.08 30.75 82.48
C LYS A 149 -13.50 30.14 81.14
N GLU A 150 -14.80 30.12 80.83
CA GLU A 150 -15.29 29.63 79.53
C GLU A 150 -14.89 30.57 78.39
N LYS A 151 -14.92 31.89 78.62
CA LYS A 151 -14.42 32.88 77.66
C LYS A 151 -12.95 32.65 77.32
N LEU A 152 -12.08 32.48 78.32
CA LEU A 152 -10.65 32.20 78.08
C LEU A 152 -10.44 30.87 77.34
N LYS A 153 -11.27 29.86 77.62
CA LYS A 153 -11.21 28.57 76.92
C LYS A 153 -11.62 28.71 75.46
N ILE A 154 -12.69 29.45 75.16
CA ILE A 154 -13.12 29.74 73.79
C ILE A 154 -12.07 30.57 73.05
N GLU A 155 -11.49 31.60 73.67
CA GLU A 155 -10.42 32.41 73.05
C GLU A 155 -9.16 31.58 72.76
N GLU A 156 -8.84 30.58 73.58
CA GLU A 156 -7.73 29.65 73.33
C GLU A 156 -8.06 28.65 72.23
N GLU A 157 -9.31 28.16 72.15
CA GLU A 157 -9.78 27.28 71.07
C GLU A 157 -9.85 28.03 69.73
N GLU A 158 -10.34 29.26 69.72
CA GLU A 158 -10.35 30.17 68.57
C GLU A 158 -8.93 30.36 68.04
N ARG A 159 -7.97 30.71 68.92
CA ARG A 159 -6.56 30.88 68.52
C ARG A 159 -5.95 29.61 67.94
N LYS A 160 -6.31 28.43 68.48
CA LYS A 160 -5.85 27.13 67.95
C LYS A 160 -6.46 26.82 66.59
N LEU A 161 -7.75 27.11 66.40
CA LEU A 161 -8.45 26.91 65.14
C LEU A 161 -7.91 27.86 64.06
N GLU A 162 -7.68 29.13 64.38
CA GLU A 162 -7.06 30.10 63.48
C GLU A 162 -5.66 29.63 63.03
N ALA A 163 -4.82 29.17 63.96
CA ALA A 163 -3.51 28.63 63.63
C ALA A 163 -3.60 27.37 62.74
N ALA A 164 -4.59 26.51 62.98
CA ALA A 164 -4.82 25.32 62.15
C ALA A 164 -5.33 25.68 60.74
N ILE A 165 -6.16 26.71 60.61
CA ILE A 165 -6.62 27.24 59.32
C ILE A 165 -5.42 27.82 58.56
N GLU A 166 -4.61 28.66 59.19
CA GLU A 166 -3.44 29.27 58.54
C GLU A 166 -2.45 28.21 58.02
N GLU A 167 -2.15 27.19 58.82
CA GLU A 167 -1.27 26.09 58.38
C GLU A 167 -1.91 25.27 57.24
N THR A 168 -3.22 25.03 57.29
CA THR A 168 -3.94 24.32 56.21
C THR A 168 -3.98 25.14 54.92
N GLU A 169 -4.19 26.45 55.01
CA GLU A 169 -4.16 27.36 53.87
C GLU A 169 -2.76 27.41 53.23
N LYS A 170 -1.71 27.41 54.05
CA LYS A 170 -0.33 27.34 53.58
C LYS A 170 -0.05 26.02 52.84
N GLN A 171 -0.46 24.88 53.39
CA GLN A 171 -0.33 23.58 52.73
C GLN A 171 -1.13 23.53 51.42
N ASN A 172 -2.35 24.07 51.42
CA ASN A 172 -3.17 24.15 50.21
C ASN A 172 -2.53 25.04 49.14
N ALA A 173 -1.89 26.15 49.54
CA ALA A 173 -1.16 27.01 48.63
C ALA A 173 0.06 26.30 48.00
N GLU A 174 0.80 25.53 48.80
CA GLU A 174 1.94 24.73 48.33
C GLU A 174 1.50 23.63 47.35
N VAL A 175 0.49 22.84 47.71
CA VAL A 175 -0.07 21.79 46.84
C VAL A 175 -0.62 22.38 45.53
N ASN A 176 -1.29 23.53 45.58
CA ASN A 176 -1.78 24.19 44.36
C ASN A 176 -0.65 24.70 43.47
N ALA A 177 0.48 25.12 44.05
CA ALA A 177 1.66 25.50 43.27
C ALA A 177 2.26 24.29 42.55
N GLU A 178 2.40 23.15 43.25
CA GLU A 178 2.87 21.90 42.67
C GLU A 178 1.94 21.39 41.56
N LEU A 179 0.63 21.46 41.78
CA LEU A 179 -0.39 21.06 40.78
C LEU A 179 -0.22 21.86 39.49
N LYS A 180 -0.05 23.20 39.59
CA LYS A 180 0.16 24.06 38.42
C LYS A 180 1.46 23.73 37.68
N GLU A 181 2.53 23.39 38.40
CA GLU A 181 3.78 22.98 37.79
C GLU A 181 3.62 21.63 37.04
N LEU A 182 2.94 20.67 37.65
CA LEU A 182 2.62 19.37 37.05
C LEU A 182 1.75 19.52 35.80
N GLU A 183 0.74 20.39 35.83
CA GLU A 183 -0.09 20.69 34.65
C GLU A 183 0.72 21.29 33.51
N LEU A 184 1.63 22.23 33.80
CA LEU A 184 2.52 22.82 32.81
C LEU A 184 3.43 21.76 32.18
N LYS A 185 4.02 20.89 33.01
CA LYS A 185 4.84 19.76 32.54
C LYS A 185 4.01 18.82 31.67
N SER A 186 2.79 18.48 32.08
CA SER A 186 1.87 17.61 31.31
C SER A 186 1.57 18.20 29.93
N LYS A 187 1.28 19.50 29.84
CA LYS A 187 1.06 20.19 28.55
C LYS A 187 2.29 20.09 27.65
N ARG A 188 3.49 20.37 28.19
CA ARG A 188 4.75 20.23 27.45
C ARG A 188 5.00 18.81 26.95
N PHE A 189 4.68 17.80 27.76
CA PHE A 189 4.81 16.40 27.35
C PHE A 189 3.84 16.04 26.22
N LYS A 190 2.59 16.49 26.27
CA LYS A 190 1.61 16.28 25.19
C LYS A 190 2.07 16.90 23.87
N GLU A 191 2.61 18.13 23.89
CA GLU A 191 3.16 18.78 22.70
C GLU A 191 4.39 18.05 22.13
N LEU A 192 5.22 17.47 23.00
CA LEU A 192 6.37 16.68 22.56
C LEU A 192 5.94 15.33 21.97
N GLU A 193 4.94 14.68 22.57
CA GLU A 193 4.37 13.43 22.08
C GLU A 193 3.72 13.62 20.70
N GLU A 194 2.97 14.70 20.51
CA GLU A 194 2.36 15.01 19.20
C GLU A 194 3.43 15.19 18.12
N ARG A 195 4.49 15.95 18.42
CA ARG A 195 5.62 16.12 17.48
C ARG A 195 6.30 14.80 17.17
N TYR A 196 6.52 13.96 18.18
CA TYR A 196 7.09 12.63 18.00
C TYR A 196 6.23 11.77 17.07
N TRP A 197 4.90 11.76 17.25
CA TRP A 197 4.01 11.00 16.38
C TRP A 197 3.99 11.53 14.95
N GLN A 198 4.07 12.85 14.76
CA GLN A 198 4.17 13.44 13.42
C GLN A 198 5.48 13.02 12.72
N GLU A 199 6.62 13.07 13.42
CA GLU A 199 7.91 12.63 12.88
C GLU A 199 7.93 11.13 12.59
N PHE A 200 7.38 10.32 13.50
CA PHE A 200 7.28 8.88 13.32
C PHE A 200 6.41 8.52 12.11
N ASN A 201 5.25 9.17 11.96
CA ASN A 201 4.37 8.95 10.81
C ASN A 201 5.04 9.35 9.49
N ASN A 202 5.78 10.46 9.46
CA ASN A 202 6.56 10.87 8.30
C ASN A 202 7.65 9.85 7.95
N PHE A 203 8.36 9.34 8.96
CA PHE A 203 9.36 8.30 8.76
C PHE A 203 8.75 7.00 8.23
N GLN A 204 7.62 6.55 8.78
CA GLN A 204 6.89 5.37 8.30
C GLN A 204 6.44 5.55 6.84
N PHE A 205 5.94 6.73 6.48
CA PHE A 205 5.56 7.02 5.10
C PHE A 205 6.75 6.91 4.14
N GLN A 206 7.90 7.48 4.50
CA GLN A 206 9.12 7.37 3.69
C GLN A 206 9.61 5.92 3.57
N LEU A 207 9.56 5.16 4.67
CA LEU A 207 9.94 3.75 4.67
C LEU A 207 9.06 2.93 3.72
N ILE A 208 7.74 3.15 3.77
CA ILE A 208 6.78 2.48 2.88
C ILE A 208 7.05 2.86 1.43
N ALA A 209 7.25 4.15 1.12
CA ALA A 209 7.54 4.60 -0.24
C ALA A 209 8.81 3.94 -0.81
N HIS A 210 9.89 3.86 -0.01
CA HIS A 210 11.11 3.17 -0.43
C HIS A 210 10.91 1.65 -0.55
N GLN A 211 10.09 1.04 0.30
CA GLN A 211 9.76 -0.37 0.18
C GLN A 211 9.01 -0.66 -1.12
N GLU A 212 7.99 0.14 -1.44
CA GLU A 212 7.23 0.03 -2.68
C GLU A 212 8.13 0.24 -3.92
N GLU A 213 9.05 1.20 -3.87
CA GLU A 213 10.03 1.41 -4.95
C GLU A 213 10.93 0.19 -5.14
N ARG A 214 11.45 -0.39 -4.05
CA ARG A 214 12.24 -1.62 -4.13
C ARG A 214 11.46 -2.78 -4.71
N ASP A 215 10.22 -2.98 -4.27
CA ASP A 215 9.37 -4.09 -4.72
C ASP A 215 8.99 -3.93 -6.20
N ALA A 216 8.75 -2.70 -6.65
CA ALA A 216 8.54 -2.38 -8.06
C ALA A 216 9.78 -2.68 -8.91
N ILE A 217 10.97 -2.30 -8.44
CA ILE A 217 12.24 -2.60 -9.14
C ILE A 217 12.49 -4.11 -9.16
N SER A 218 12.28 -4.81 -8.03
CA SER A 218 12.45 -6.27 -7.95
C SER A 218 11.54 -6.99 -8.95
N SER A 219 10.26 -6.61 -9.00
CA SER A 219 9.30 -7.17 -9.95
C SER A 219 9.74 -6.94 -11.41
N LYS A 220 10.29 -5.77 -11.73
CA LYS A 220 10.81 -5.47 -13.07
C LYS A 220 12.05 -6.31 -13.41
N ILE A 221 12.93 -6.55 -12.42
CA ILE A 221 14.10 -7.41 -12.57
C ILE A 221 13.64 -8.84 -12.86
N GLU A 222 12.67 -9.37 -12.12
CA GLU A 222 12.15 -10.73 -12.32
C GLU A 222 11.56 -10.92 -13.72
N VAL A 223 10.74 -9.98 -14.19
CA VAL A 223 10.19 -10.02 -15.56
C VAL A 223 11.29 -9.97 -16.61
N SER A 224 12.28 -9.09 -16.42
CA SER A 224 13.41 -8.95 -17.36
C SER A 224 14.29 -10.20 -17.37
N GLN A 225 14.51 -10.82 -16.22
CA GLN A 225 15.23 -12.08 -16.09
C GLN A 225 14.48 -13.23 -16.77
N ALA A 226 13.17 -13.34 -16.56
CA ALA A 226 12.35 -14.35 -17.22
C ALA A 226 12.39 -14.20 -18.75
N HIS A 227 12.30 -12.96 -19.25
CA HIS A 227 12.42 -12.70 -20.69
C HIS A 227 13.83 -13.00 -21.20
N LEU A 228 14.87 -12.65 -20.45
CA LEU A 228 16.25 -12.99 -20.80
C LEU A 228 16.42 -14.50 -20.91
N GLU A 229 15.94 -15.28 -19.94
CA GLU A 229 16.01 -16.75 -19.96
C GLU A 229 15.24 -17.35 -21.15
N LEU A 230 14.10 -16.76 -21.52
CA LEU A 230 13.39 -17.15 -22.74
C LEU A 230 14.25 -16.90 -24.00
N LEU A 231 14.85 -15.71 -24.12
CA LEU A 231 15.72 -15.37 -25.24
C LEU A 231 16.99 -16.24 -25.28
N LYS A 232 17.56 -16.60 -24.12
CA LYS A 232 18.70 -17.53 -24.06
C LYS A 232 18.34 -18.90 -24.64
N ARG A 233 17.10 -19.36 -24.39
CA ARG A 233 16.60 -20.66 -24.88
C ARG A 233 16.21 -20.61 -26.35
N THR A 234 15.79 -19.45 -26.85
CA THR A 234 15.30 -19.26 -28.22
C THR A 234 16.49 -19.08 -29.16
N ASN A 235 17.06 -20.18 -29.62
CA ASN A 235 18.07 -20.12 -30.68
C ASN A 235 17.40 -20.25 -32.04
N VAL A 236 17.46 -19.18 -32.85
CA VAL A 236 16.80 -19.10 -34.17
C VAL A 236 17.13 -20.29 -35.06
N LEU A 237 18.37 -20.81 -35.04
CA LEU A 237 18.75 -21.93 -35.90
C LEU A 237 18.29 -23.29 -35.35
N ASN A 238 18.28 -23.46 -34.02
CA ASN A 238 17.73 -24.67 -33.40
C ASN A 238 16.20 -24.75 -33.58
N ASP A 239 15.53 -23.59 -33.50
CA ASP A 239 14.08 -23.48 -33.69
C ASP A 239 13.70 -23.59 -35.17
N ALA A 240 14.53 -23.10 -36.09
CA ALA A 240 14.30 -23.22 -37.54
C ALA A 240 14.61 -24.62 -38.08
N PHE A 241 15.53 -25.37 -37.46
CA PHE A 241 15.92 -26.72 -37.88
C PHE A 241 15.96 -27.71 -36.70
N PRO A 242 14.81 -28.00 -36.05
CA PRO A 242 14.71 -29.02 -35.01
C PRO A 242 15.10 -30.40 -35.55
N ILE A 243 16.24 -30.91 -35.07
CA ILE A 243 16.72 -32.28 -35.35
C ILE A 243 16.39 -33.19 -34.17
N TRP A 244 15.61 -34.22 -34.44
CA TRP A 244 15.13 -35.21 -33.47
C TRP A 244 15.27 -36.63 -34.02
N HIS A 245 14.72 -37.61 -33.30
CA HIS A 245 14.63 -38.99 -33.74
C HIS A 245 13.21 -39.51 -33.53
N ASP A 246 12.72 -40.29 -34.49
CA ASP A 246 11.44 -41.00 -34.40
C ASP A 246 11.73 -42.50 -34.57
N GLY A 247 11.84 -43.20 -33.43
CA GLY A 247 12.27 -44.59 -33.40
C GLY A 247 13.63 -44.83 -34.08
N GLU A 248 13.61 -45.55 -35.19
CA GLU A 248 14.78 -45.87 -36.01
C GLU A 248 15.17 -44.76 -37.00
N PHE A 249 14.30 -43.77 -37.25
CA PHE A 249 14.56 -42.65 -38.15
C PHE A 249 15.18 -41.46 -37.42
N GLY A 250 16.02 -40.69 -38.13
CA GLY A 250 16.32 -39.31 -37.76
C GLY A 250 15.30 -38.37 -38.40
N THR A 251 14.89 -37.32 -37.68
CA THR A 251 13.94 -36.33 -38.19
C THR A 251 14.55 -34.94 -38.20
N ILE A 252 14.24 -34.15 -39.22
CA ILE A 252 14.57 -32.72 -39.29
C ILE A 252 13.31 -31.95 -39.72
N ASN A 253 12.89 -30.95 -38.95
CA ASN A 253 11.61 -30.25 -39.20
C ASN A 253 10.42 -31.23 -39.34
N ASN A 254 10.41 -32.28 -38.52
CA ASN A 254 9.44 -33.39 -38.54
C ASN A 254 9.44 -34.28 -39.79
N PHE A 255 10.36 -34.09 -40.75
CA PHE A 255 10.51 -34.98 -41.90
C PHE A 255 11.47 -36.13 -41.56
N ARG A 256 11.05 -37.38 -41.80
CA ARG A 256 11.86 -38.58 -41.56
C ARG A 256 12.86 -38.79 -42.68
N LEU A 257 14.13 -38.90 -42.31
CA LEU A 257 15.22 -39.17 -43.23
C LEU A 257 15.60 -40.64 -43.19
N GLY A 258 15.08 -41.41 -44.14
CA GLY A 258 15.37 -42.82 -44.33
C GLY A 258 14.14 -43.59 -44.79
N ARG A 259 14.30 -44.89 -44.99
CA ARG A 259 13.22 -45.77 -45.44
C ARG A 259 13.43 -47.15 -44.82
N LEU A 260 12.38 -47.71 -44.23
CA LEU A 260 12.39 -49.06 -43.69
C LEU A 260 11.42 -49.95 -44.47
N PRO A 261 11.67 -51.26 -44.59
CA PRO A 261 10.73 -52.18 -45.24
C PRO A 261 9.36 -52.22 -44.56
N LYS A 262 9.33 -52.03 -43.23
CA LYS A 262 8.09 -52.03 -42.42
C LYS A 262 7.31 -50.72 -42.51
N ILE A 263 7.99 -49.60 -42.74
CA ILE A 263 7.41 -48.26 -42.81
C ILE A 263 8.04 -47.55 -44.01
N PRO A 264 7.42 -47.66 -45.20
CA PRO A 264 7.90 -46.99 -46.39
C PRO A 264 7.62 -45.48 -46.27
N VAL A 265 8.68 -44.70 -46.12
CA VAL A 265 8.63 -43.24 -46.19
C VAL A 265 8.63 -42.81 -47.66
N GLU A 266 7.76 -41.87 -48.01
CA GLU A 266 7.67 -41.32 -49.37
C GLU A 266 8.92 -40.51 -49.74
N TRP A 267 9.29 -40.54 -51.02
CA TRP A 267 10.49 -39.83 -51.49
C TRP A 267 10.39 -38.32 -51.27
N ASP A 268 9.19 -37.74 -51.35
CA ASP A 268 8.99 -36.31 -51.11
C ASP A 268 9.36 -35.90 -49.68
N GLU A 269 9.10 -36.74 -48.69
CA GLU A 269 9.48 -36.52 -47.29
C GLU A 269 11.00 -36.61 -47.10
N ILE A 270 11.64 -37.61 -47.72
CA ILE A 270 13.10 -37.80 -47.70
C ILE A 270 13.81 -36.62 -48.41
N ASN A 271 13.27 -36.19 -49.54
CA ASN A 271 13.75 -35.07 -50.34
C ASN A 271 13.65 -33.75 -49.56
N ALA A 272 12.51 -33.52 -48.88
CA ALA A 272 12.34 -32.38 -48.00
C ALA A 272 13.35 -32.41 -46.84
N ALA A 273 13.55 -33.56 -46.19
CA ALA A 273 14.53 -33.72 -45.12
C ALA A 273 15.97 -33.42 -45.59
N TRP A 274 16.37 -33.93 -46.77
CA TRP A 274 17.66 -33.60 -47.37
C TRP A 274 17.80 -32.12 -47.72
N GLY A 275 16.72 -31.50 -48.20
CA GLY A 275 16.65 -30.06 -48.47
C GLY A 275 16.94 -29.22 -47.23
N GLN A 276 16.30 -29.57 -46.12
CA GLN A 276 16.50 -28.92 -44.82
C GLN A 276 17.92 -29.14 -44.29
N ALA A 277 18.45 -30.37 -44.37
CA ALA A 277 19.82 -30.68 -43.93
C ALA A 277 20.88 -29.93 -44.75
N CYS A 278 20.67 -29.83 -46.07
CA CYS A 278 21.52 -29.06 -46.98
C CYS A 278 21.47 -27.56 -46.68
N LEU A 279 20.28 -27.01 -46.44
CA LEU A 279 20.11 -25.59 -46.09
C LEU A 279 20.81 -25.25 -44.78
N LEU A 280 20.68 -26.11 -43.77
CA LEU A 280 21.35 -25.95 -42.49
C LEU A 280 22.88 -25.92 -42.63
N LEU A 281 23.46 -26.96 -43.25
CA LEU A 281 24.91 -27.05 -43.43
C LEU A 281 25.44 -25.92 -44.33
N HIS A 282 24.71 -25.57 -45.40
CA HIS A 282 25.05 -24.42 -46.24
C HIS A 282 25.10 -23.12 -45.44
N THR A 283 24.10 -22.86 -44.59
CA THR A 283 24.03 -21.65 -43.76
C THR A 283 25.19 -21.56 -42.78
N MET A 284 25.54 -22.68 -42.12
CA MET A 284 26.67 -22.76 -41.20
C MET A 284 28.02 -22.52 -41.90
N CYS A 285 28.22 -23.11 -43.08
CA CYS A 285 29.44 -22.92 -43.88
C CYS A 285 29.54 -21.49 -44.44
N GLN A 286 28.43 -20.92 -44.92
CA GLN A 286 28.39 -19.57 -45.50
C GLN A 286 28.69 -18.50 -44.44
N TYR A 287 28.25 -18.69 -43.19
CA TYR A 287 28.53 -17.77 -42.08
C TYR A 287 30.04 -17.59 -41.81
N PHE A 288 30.83 -18.66 -41.95
CA PHE A 288 32.26 -18.62 -41.73
C PHE A 288 33.09 -18.29 -42.99
N ARG A 289 32.47 -17.85 -44.09
CA ARG A 289 33.23 -17.29 -45.20
C ARG A 289 33.83 -15.93 -44.83
N PRO A 290 35.10 -15.65 -45.20
CA PRO A 290 35.99 -16.41 -46.09
C PRO A 290 36.92 -17.43 -45.38
N LYS A 291 36.82 -17.62 -44.07
CA LYS A 291 37.74 -18.48 -43.29
C LYS A 291 37.57 -19.97 -43.57
N PHE A 292 36.38 -20.41 -43.96
CA PHE A 292 36.12 -21.80 -44.35
C PHE A 292 36.34 -22.00 -45.86
N PRO A 293 37.26 -22.88 -46.29
CA PRO A 293 37.42 -23.22 -47.70
C PRO A 293 36.22 -24.06 -48.16
N TYR A 294 35.20 -23.40 -48.69
CA TYR A 294 33.97 -24.03 -49.18
C TYR A 294 34.21 -24.75 -50.52
N ARG A 295 34.99 -25.83 -50.49
CA ARG A 295 35.39 -26.64 -51.66
C ARG A 295 34.20 -27.37 -52.28
N ILE A 296 33.35 -27.92 -51.42
CA ILE A 296 32.09 -28.57 -51.81
C ILE A 296 30.96 -27.55 -51.61
N LYS A 297 30.35 -27.11 -52.71
CA LYS A 297 29.29 -26.09 -52.66
C LYS A 297 27.93 -26.76 -52.62
N ILE A 298 27.22 -26.61 -51.50
CA ILE A 298 25.83 -27.06 -51.35
C ILE A 298 24.92 -25.96 -51.89
N ILE A 299 23.93 -26.36 -52.70
CA ILE A 299 22.92 -25.49 -53.31
C ILE A 299 21.56 -25.94 -52.76
N PRO A 300 21.07 -25.30 -51.67
CA PRO A 300 19.76 -25.62 -51.13
C PRO A 300 18.67 -25.09 -52.08
N MET A 301 17.85 -25.99 -52.63
CA MET A 301 16.74 -25.65 -53.54
C MET A 301 15.44 -26.31 -53.07
N GLY A 302 15.06 -26.06 -51.81
CA GLY A 302 13.93 -26.74 -51.18
C GLY A 302 14.13 -28.26 -51.16
N SER A 303 13.14 -29.03 -51.60
CA SER A 303 13.19 -30.50 -51.67
C SER A 303 14.11 -31.06 -52.76
N TYR A 304 14.73 -30.21 -53.59
CA TYR A 304 15.60 -30.64 -54.69
C TYR A 304 17.05 -30.16 -54.51
N PRO A 305 17.70 -30.44 -53.37
CA PRO A 305 19.06 -29.95 -53.12
C PRO A 305 20.06 -30.52 -54.12
N ARG A 306 21.06 -29.71 -54.46
CA ARG A 306 22.16 -30.09 -55.35
C ARG A 306 23.50 -29.83 -54.67
N ILE A 307 24.47 -30.68 -54.93
CA ILE A 307 25.83 -30.55 -54.40
C ILE A 307 26.81 -30.46 -55.56
N MET A 308 27.67 -29.46 -55.51
CA MET A 308 28.71 -29.22 -56.49
C MET A 308 30.07 -29.56 -55.88
N ASP A 309 30.78 -30.44 -56.57
CA ASP A 309 32.15 -30.84 -56.24
C ASP A 309 33.15 -29.72 -56.59
N SER A 310 34.40 -29.85 -56.12
CA SER A 310 35.51 -28.93 -56.39
C SER A 310 35.79 -28.74 -57.89
N ASN A 311 35.40 -29.73 -58.69
CA ASN A 311 35.51 -29.73 -60.16
C ASN A 311 34.30 -29.11 -60.88
N ASN A 312 33.44 -28.37 -60.17
CA ASN A 312 32.18 -27.78 -60.66
C ASN A 312 31.15 -28.78 -61.21
N ASN A 313 31.33 -30.07 -60.95
CA ASN A 313 30.36 -31.11 -61.29
C ASN A 313 29.19 -31.09 -60.30
N THR A 314 27.97 -31.01 -60.81
CA THR A 314 26.74 -30.97 -59.99
C THR A 314 26.11 -32.36 -59.88
N TYR A 315 25.74 -32.73 -58.66
CA TYR A 315 25.06 -33.97 -58.30
C TYR A 315 23.74 -33.67 -57.60
N GLU A 316 22.73 -34.46 -57.90
CA GLU A 316 21.37 -34.31 -57.41
C GLU A 316 21.18 -35.15 -56.14
N LEU A 317 20.78 -34.51 -55.04
CA LEU A 317 20.52 -35.16 -53.75
C LEU A 317 19.02 -35.27 -53.49
N PHE A 318 18.28 -35.72 -54.49
CA PHE A 318 16.84 -36.00 -54.38
C PHE A 318 16.49 -37.25 -55.20
N GLY A 319 15.46 -37.97 -54.76
CA GLY A 319 14.85 -39.10 -55.46
C GLY A 319 13.56 -38.72 -56.19
N PRO A 320 12.87 -39.67 -56.84
CA PRO A 320 13.12 -41.12 -56.77
C PRO A 320 14.38 -41.55 -57.53
N VAL A 321 15.15 -42.43 -56.90
CA VAL A 321 16.41 -42.93 -57.44
C VAL A 321 16.15 -44.22 -58.23
N ASN A 322 16.23 -44.14 -59.56
CA ASN A 322 16.23 -45.33 -60.42
C ASN A 322 17.61 -46.03 -60.34
N LEU A 323 17.67 -47.34 -60.63
CA LEU A 323 18.91 -48.14 -60.53
C LEU A 323 20.07 -47.57 -61.39
N PHE A 324 19.76 -46.85 -62.46
CA PHE A 324 20.75 -46.16 -63.32
C PHE A 324 21.25 -44.82 -62.76
N TRP A 325 20.54 -44.23 -61.80
CA TRP A 325 20.84 -42.92 -61.20
C TRP A 325 21.35 -43.04 -59.76
N SER A 326 21.43 -44.25 -59.21
CA SER A 326 21.87 -44.49 -57.83
C SER A 326 23.31 -44.04 -57.57
N THR A 327 24.20 -44.18 -58.56
CA THR A 327 25.61 -43.77 -58.44
C THR A 327 25.79 -42.26 -58.30
N ARG A 328 24.92 -41.44 -58.91
CA ARG A 328 24.96 -39.97 -58.77
C ARG A 328 24.41 -39.52 -57.42
N TYR A 329 23.34 -40.15 -56.95
CA TYR A 329 22.74 -39.90 -55.64
C TYR A 329 23.69 -40.31 -54.51
N ASP A 330 24.31 -41.48 -54.63
CA ASP A 330 25.33 -41.98 -53.70
C ASP A 330 26.53 -41.03 -53.63
N LYS A 331 27.00 -40.55 -54.79
CA LYS A 331 28.07 -39.56 -54.84
C LYS A 331 27.67 -38.23 -54.19
N ALA A 332 26.43 -37.78 -54.36
CA ALA A 332 25.92 -36.59 -53.68
C ALA A 332 25.92 -36.77 -52.15
N MET A 333 25.46 -37.91 -51.64
CA MET A 333 25.47 -38.21 -50.20
C MET A 333 26.89 -38.26 -49.63
N THR A 334 27.83 -38.88 -50.34
CA THR A 334 29.25 -38.91 -49.92
C THR A 334 29.85 -37.51 -49.92
N LEU A 335 29.55 -36.67 -50.92
CA LEU A 335 30.00 -35.28 -50.93
C LEU A 335 29.40 -34.45 -49.78
N PHE A 336 28.14 -34.72 -49.39
CA PHE A 336 27.54 -34.11 -48.20
C PHE A 336 28.31 -34.50 -46.92
N LEU A 337 28.64 -35.78 -46.75
CA LEU A 337 29.43 -36.26 -45.61
C LEU A 337 30.83 -35.64 -45.58
N SER A 338 31.50 -35.55 -46.74
CA SER A 338 32.79 -34.87 -46.84
C SER A 338 32.68 -33.41 -46.42
N CYS A 339 31.64 -32.69 -46.84
CA CYS A 339 31.42 -31.31 -46.42
C CYS A 339 31.17 -31.18 -44.92
N LEU A 340 30.39 -32.10 -44.32
CA LEU A 340 30.15 -32.14 -42.88
C LEU A 340 31.43 -32.46 -42.10
N LYS A 341 32.27 -33.36 -42.62
CA LYS A 341 33.58 -33.69 -42.06
C LYS A 341 34.53 -32.50 -42.12
N ASP A 342 34.65 -31.85 -43.27
CA ASP A 342 35.47 -30.64 -43.44
C ASP A 342 35.04 -29.55 -42.45
N PHE A 343 33.72 -29.38 -42.25
CA PHE A 343 33.18 -28.44 -41.26
C PHE A 343 33.56 -28.83 -39.83
N ALA A 344 33.50 -30.12 -39.48
CA ALA A 344 33.89 -30.60 -38.15
C ALA A 344 35.40 -30.45 -37.88
N GLU A 345 36.25 -30.68 -38.89
CA GLU A 345 37.69 -30.45 -38.80
C GLU A 345 37.99 -28.96 -38.61
N PHE A 346 37.33 -28.09 -39.38
CA PHE A 346 37.40 -26.64 -39.20
C PHE A 346 36.95 -26.21 -37.80
N ALA A 347 35.87 -26.80 -37.29
CA ALA A 347 35.38 -26.54 -35.95
C ALA A 347 36.41 -26.90 -34.87
N ASN A 348 37.04 -28.07 -35.00
CA ASN A 348 38.10 -28.50 -34.10
C ASN A 348 39.33 -27.57 -34.16
N SER A 349 39.79 -27.20 -35.36
CA SER A 349 40.91 -26.26 -35.53
C SER A 349 40.63 -24.90 -34.89
N LYS A 350 39.38 -24.41 -34.99
CA LYS A 350 38.97 -23.16 -34.37
C LYS A 350 38.91 -23.23 -32.84
N ASP A 351 38.51 -24.36 -32.27
CA ASP A 351 38.58 -24.59 -30.83
C ASP A 351 40.02 -24.60 -30.32
N GLN A 352 40.94 -25.19 -31.10
CA GLN A 352 42.37 -25.16 -30.79
C GLN A 352 42.94 -23.73 -30.84
N GLU A 353 42.54 -22.92 -31.83
CA GLU A 353 42.91 -21.49 -31.93
C GLU A 353 42.41 -20.69 -30.71
N ASN A 354 41.23 -21.04 -30.20
CA ASN A 354 40.62 -20.44 -29.00
C ASN A 354 41.23 -20.95 -27.67
N ASN A 355 42.34 -21.69 -27.70
CA ASN A 355 43.02 -22.29 -26.53
C ASN A 355 42.13 -23.24 -25.69
N ILE A 356 41.17 -23.92 -26.33
CA ILE A 356 40.38 -24.96 -25.67
C ILE A 356 41.26 -26.22 -25.53
N PRO A 357 41.26 -26.91 -24.37
CA PRO A 357 42.02 -28.15 -24.19
C PRO A 357 41.66 -29.19 -25.27
N PRO A 358 42.63 -29.97 -25.77
CA PRO A 358 42.41 -30.92 -26.88
C PRO A 358 41.36 -32.00 -26.55
N ASP A 359 41.12 -32.27 -25.27
CA ASP A 359 40.08 -33.19 -24.79
C ASP A 359 38.66 -32.60 -24.87
N LYS A 360 38.55 -31.27 -24.96
CA LYS A 360 37.28 -30.52 -25.07
C LYS A 360 37.03 -29.94 -26.45
N CYS A 361 37.99 -30.03 -27.37
CA CYS A 361 37.79 -29.61 -28.76
C CYS A 361 36.67 -30.42 -29.42
N PHE A 362 35.92 -29.76 -30.30
CA PHE A 362 34.81 -30.38 -30.99
C PHE A 362 35.21 -31.66 -31.75
N LYS A 363 34.49 -32.74 -31.45
CA LYS A 363 34.58 -34.02 -32.17
C LYS A 363 33.17 -34.48 -32.49
N LEU A 364 32.97 -34.99 -33.70
CA LEU A 364 31.69 -35.59 -34.07
C LEU A 364 31.43 -36.83 -33.21
N PRO A 365 30.19 -37.05 -32.75
CA PRO A 365 29.85 -38.24 -31.97
C PRO A 365 29.96 -39.52 -32.80
N TYR A 366 29.75 -39.42 -34.12
CA TYR A 366 29.88 -40.53 -35.06
C TYR A 366 30.97 -40.24 -36.08
N LYS A 367 31.98 -41.10 -36.17
CA LYS A 367 33.13 -40.95 -37.08
C LYS A 367 32.70 -41.05 -38.54
N ILE A 368 33.17 -40.13 -39.38
CA ILE A 368 32.92 -40.13 -40.83
C ILE A 368 34.18 -40.60 -41.56
N GLU A 369 34.07 -41.72 -42.27
CA GLU A 369 35.12 -42.31 -43.10
C GLU A 369 34.60 -42.57 -44.52
N ASN A 370 34.97 -41.70 -45.46
CA ASN A 370 34.53 -41.77 -46.86
C ASN A 370 32.99 -41.84 -47.00
N ASP A 371 32.46 -43.00 -47.39
CA ASP A 371 31.04 -43.27 -47.58
C ASP A 371 30.34 -43.80 -46.32
N LYS A 372 31.08 -43.99 -45.21
CA LYS A 372 30.57 -44.59 -43.98
C LYS A 372 30.49 -43.60 -42.83
N VAL A 373 29.42 -43.72 -42.06
CA VAL A 373 29.25 -43.07 -40.76
C VAL A 373 29.26 -44.18 -39.70
N GLU A 374 30.28 -44.18 -38.85
CA GLU A 374 30.69 -45.33 -38.05
C GLU A 374 30.91 -46.56 -38.93
N ASN A 375 30.05 -47.57 -38.79
CA ASN A 375 30.12 -48.85 -39.49
C ASN A 375 29.08 -48.98 -40.60
N TYR A 376 28.26 -47.95 -40.85
CA TYR A 376 27.14 -47.99 -41.78
C TYR A 376 27.41 -47.11 -43.00
N SER A 377 27.26 -47.65 -44.21
CA SER A 377 27.40 -46.87 -45.45
C SER A 377 26.17 -45.98 -45.67
N ILE A 378 26.39 -44.74 -46.11
CA ILE A 378 25.34 -43.81 -46.53
C ILE A 378 24.86 -44.10 -47.95
N THR A 379 25.59 -44.90 -48.72
CA THR A 379 25.19 -45.27 -50.07
C THR A 379 23.96 -46.16 -50.05
N GLN A 380 23.06 -45.94 -50.99
CA GLN A 380 21.86 -46.75 -51.16
C GLN A 380 22.17 -47.99 -52.03
N SER A 381 23.11 -47.89 -52.97
CA SER A 381 23.49 -49.01 -53.84
C SER A 381 24.07 -50.17 -53.01
N PHE A 382 23.54 -51.38 -53.22
CA PHE A 382 23.97 -52.62 -52.54
C PHE A 382 23.90 -52.56 -51.00
N ASN A 383 23.06 -51.70 -50.43
CA ASN A 383 22.91 -51.54 -48.98
C ASN A 383 21.53 -52.00 -48.49
N LYS A 384 21.44 -52.45 -47.23
CA LYS A 384 20.16 -52.72 -46.57
C LYS A 384 19.50 -51.39 -46.20
N GLN A 385 18.20 -51.27 -46.45
CA GLN A 385 17.41 -50.08 -46.11
C GLN A 385 17.51 -49.68 -44.62
N GLU A 386 17.62 -50.66 -43.72
CA GLU A 386 17.85 -50.47 -42.29
C GLU A 386 19.22 -49.82 -41.99
N ASN A 387 20.29 -50.32 -42.60
CA ASN A 387 21.64 -49.79 -42.45
C ASN A 387 21.75 -48.38 -43.03
N TRP A 388 21.11 -48.15 -44.19
CA TRP A 388 21.03 -46.84 -44.82
C TRP A 388 20.31 -45.83 -43.92
N THR A 389 19.12 -46.18 -43.40
CA THR A 389 18.36 -45.35 -42.46
C THR A 389 19.16 -45.04 -41.19
N LYS A 390 19.91 -46.01 -40.68
CA LYS A 390 20.77 -45.81 -39.51
C LYS A 390 21.96 -44.89 -39.79
N ALA A 391 22.60 -45.00 -40.97
CA ALA A 391 23.64 -44.07 -41.40
C ALA A 391 23.10 -42.63 -41.52
N LEU A 392 21.89 -42.46 -42.08
CA LEU A 392 21.23 -41.16 -42.19
C LEU A 392 20.89 -40.56 -40.81
N LYS A 393 20.40 -41.38 -39.88
CA LYS A 393 20.16 -40.96 -38.50
C LYS A 393 21.44 -40.47 -37.81
N TYR A 394 22.56 -41.19 -37.98
CA TYR A 394 23.85 -40.78 -37.44
C TYR A 394 24.38 -39.50 -38.10
N THR A 395 24.13 -39.34 -39.40
CA THR A 395 24.46 -38.10 -40.12
C THR A 395 23.70 -36.90 -39.57
N LEU A 396 22.39 -37.03 -39.33
CA LEU A 396 21.60 -35.97 -38.69
C LEU A 396 22.04 -35.69 -37.26
N CYS A 397 22.43 -36.72 -36.50
CA CYS A 397 23.00 -36.51 -35.17
C CYS A 397 24.32 -35.72 -35.24
N ASN A 398 25.23 -36.08 -36.13
CA ASN A 398 26.45 -35.32 -36.38
C ASN A 398 26.16 -33.87 -36.77
N LEU A 399 25.17 -33.65 -37.63
CA LEU A 399 24.73 -32.31 -38.01
C LEU A 399 24.15 -31.52 -36.83
N LYS A 400 23.39 -32.17 -35.92
CA LYS A 400 22.89 -31.56 -34.68
C LYS A 400 24.01 -31.14 -33.74
N TRP A 401 25.04 -31.97 -33.58
CA TRP A 401 26.20 -31.64 -32.76
C TRP A 401 27.03 -30.51 -33.38
N ALA A 402 27.19 -30.52 -34.71
CA ALA A 402 27.84 -29.43 -35.44
C ALA A 402 27.06 -28.11 -35.29
N LEU A 403 25.72 -28.16 -35.31
CA LEU A 403 24.85 -27.01 -35.05
C LEU A 403 25.01 -26.51 -33.61
N PHE A 404 25.04 -27.41 -32.62
CA PHE A 404 25.24 -27.05 -31.22
C PHE A 404 26.58 -26.33 -31.00
N TRP A 405 27.65 -26.85 -31.60
CA TRP A 405 28.96 -26.19 -31.58
C TRP A 405 28.93 -24.83 -32.30
N PHE A 406 28.31 -24.75 -33.47
CA PHE A 406 28.17 -23.52 -34.24
C PHE A 406 27.45 -22.44 -33.42
N VAL A 407 26.35 -22.79 -32.76
CA VAL A 407 25.58 -21.91 -31.86
C VAL A 407 26.41 -21.50 -30.65
N GLY A 408 27.22 -22.41 -30.08
CA GLY A 408 28.07 -22.11 -28.94
C GLY A 408 29.24 -21.16 -29.26
N ASN A 409 29.79 -21.24 -30.48
CA ASN A 409 31.01 -20.54 -30.88
C ASN A 409 30.77 -19.33 -31.82
N THR A 410 29.55 -19.18 -32.35
CA THR A 410 29.07 -17.93 -32.94
C THR A 410 28.25 -17.25 -31.86
N ASN A 411 28.58 -16.01 -31.50
CA ASN A 411 27.87 -15.26 -30.45
C ASN A 411 26.43 -14.93 -30.87
N PHE A 412 25.55 -15.94 -30.96
CA PHE A 412 24.13 -15.84 -30.63
C PHE A 412 23.93 -16.05 -29.13
N GLN A 413 24.96 -15.78 -28.33
CA GLN A 413 24.87 -15.74 -26.88
C GLN A 413 24.35 -14.36 -26.42
N PRO A 414 23.58 -14.30 -25.32
CA PRO A 414 23.16 -13.04 -24.72
C PRO A 414 24.40 -12.27 -24.29
N VAL A 415 24.40 -10.96 -24.51
CA VAL A 415 25.42 -10.03 -24.03
C VAL A 415 25.52 -10.14 -22.51
N SER A 416 26.40 -10.99 -22.01
CA SER A 416 26.65 -11.17 -20.58
C SER A 416 28.06 -11.70 -20.38
N ALA A 417 29.06 -10.96 -20.88
CA ALA A 417 30.45 -11.10 -20.45
C ALA A 417 31.34 -9.94 -20.92
N MET A 418 30.90 -8.69 -20.81
CA MET A 418 31.81 -7.54 -20.80
C MET A 418 31.23 -6.43 -19.91
N SER A 419 31.38 -6.61 -18.61
CA SER A 419 31.38 -5.50 -17.66
C SER A 419 32.53 -5.75 -16.68
N SER A 420 33.75 -5.48 -17.13
CA SER A 420 34.82 -5.10 -16.21
C SER A 420 34.47 -3.72 -15.64
N PRO A 421 34.59 -3.50 -14.31
CA PRO A 421 34.28 -2.23 -13.69
C PRO A 421 35.39 -1.23 -14.03
N ALA A 422 35.13 -0.35 -15.00
CA ALA A 422 35.94 0.84 -15.23
C ALA A 422 35.11 2.06 -14.82
N GLU A 423 35.68 2.79 -13.86
CA GLU A 423 35.19 3.97 -13.17
C GLU A 423 34.36 4.92 -14.03
N VAL A 424 33.15 5.26 -13.56
CA VAL A 424 32.43 6.45 -14.02
C VAL A 424 32.70 7.56 -13.02
N SER A 425 33.41 8.58 -13.51
CA SER A 425 33.71 9.83 -12.81
C SER A 425 32.46 10.49 -12.23
N ALA A 426 32.61 11.02 -11.02
CA ALA A 426 31.67 11.95 -10.41
C ALA A 426 31.50 13.18 -11.31
N VAL A 427 30.29 13.36 -11.85
CA VAL A 427 29.84 14.63 -12.43
C VAL A 427 28.78 15.20 -11.51
N GLY A 428 29.03 16.44 -11.10
CA GLY A 428 28.43 17.10 -9.95
C GLY A 428 26.93 17.41 -10.07
N SER A 429 26.29 17.37 -8.90
CA SER A 429 25.03 18.06 -8.66
C SER A 429 25.34 19.50 -8.24
N LEU A 430 25.02 20.42 -9.16
CA LEU A 430 24.89 21.84 -8.90
C LEU A 430 23.64 22.07 -8.04
N TYR A 431 23.80 22.44 -6.77
CA TYR A 431 22.82 23.27 -6.08
C TYR A 431 23.49 24.31 -5.19
N ALA A 432 22.94 25.53 -5.31
CA ALA A 432 23.54 26.81 -5.01
C ALA A 432 23.81 27.07 -3.52
N LYS A 433 24.99 27.63 -3.22
CA LYS A 433 25.28 28.31 -1.96
C LYS A 433 25.23 29.82 -2.22
N ARG A 434 24.06 30.42 -1.97
CA ARG A 434 23.89 31.89 -1.86
C ARG A 434 24.09 32.28 -0.39
N GLY A 435 24.83 33.35 -0.17
CA GLY A 435 25.43 33.71 1.11
C GLY A 435 24.46 34.14 2.21
N ALA A 436 24.97 34.09 3.43
CA ALA A 436 24.43 34.82 4.56
C ALA A 436 25.56 35.73 5.09
N ASP A 437 25.39 37.03 4.84
CA ASP A 437 25.99 38.11 5.60
C ASP A 437 25.57 38.00 7.07
N LEU A 438 26.53 38.07 8.00
CA LEU A 438 26.28 38.54 9.36
C LEU A 438 27.50 39.36 9.80
N LYS A 439 27.34 40.69 9.71
CA LYS A 439 28.14 41.67 10.44
C LYS A 439 27.86 41.51 11.95
N SER A 440 28.91 41.42 12.76
CA SER A 440 28.88 42.02 14.10
C SER A 440 30.25 42.61 14.42
N VAL A 441 30.21 43.91 14.69
CA VAL A 441 31.30 44.85 14.92
C VAL A 441 31.99 44.58 16.26
N GLY A 442 33.28 44.93 16.32
CA GLY A 442 34.21 44.58 17.38
C GLY A 442 34.00 45.26 18.74
N ARG A 443 34.82 44.83 19.68
CA ARG A 443 35.50 45.71 20.64
C ARG A 443 36.77 45.05 21.13
N ASN A 444 37.89 45.74 20.87
CA ASN A 444 39.14 45.60 21.60
C ASN A 444 38.88 45.85 23.09
N LEU A 445 39.54 45.12 23.99
CA LEU A 445 40.28 45.75 25.07
C LEU A 445 41.34 44.80 25.65
N SER A 446 42.42 45.45 26.06
CA SER A 446 43.72 45.00 26.48
C SER A 446 43.74 44.22 27.81
N LYS A 447 44.77 43.38 27.94
CA LYS A 447 45.39 42.78 29.14
C LYS A 447 45.53 43.74 30.35
N PRO A 448 45.82 43.26 31.58
CA PRO A 448 46.59 42.04 31.95
C PRO A 448 45.77 40.81 32.33
#